data_AF-A0AA45XU05-F1
#
_entry.id   AF-A0AA45XU05-F1
#
_cell.length_a   1.000
_cell.length_b   1.000
_cell.length_c   1.000
_cell.angle_alpha   90.00
_cell.angle_beta   90.00
_cell.angle_gamma   90.00
#
_symmetry.space_group_name_H-M   'P 1'
#
loop_
_entity.id
_entity.type
_entity.pdbx_description
1 polymer ?
#
loop_
_entity_poly.entity_id
_entity_poly.type
_entity_poly.pdbx_seq_one_letter_code
_entity_poly.pdbx_strand_id
1 'polypeptide(L)'
;MERTEDFALPQQQEASRPGAARRPASPLVDPSLAPFLAKSPTLRAGLAQAERDDLEVIWGQAGKGTYLVPAEKIVIDENAIGQGARIARSLSHEVGHHLFTEPSDPTTKQSYVNSKLRGEAAATLSNVQVQREIVAAGGPDIGVSGTGNRPQQYGAIAVELQAGRINRSQAIEQIAEVFKTETPSVGPHANYELYYGAFYDQHIAPSQRRRRPEPELDAERTAVAERVGTPADDSPSLHRVPSSTAELGDADRALYMQIRAGVERLDTEHGKPWDESSQRMSASLLVLAKEQGLSRVDHVVLNNPTESLARGERVFIVEGAMDDPAHRRGHMNTMDTLRAPEAESLHRADALSQSQAAILELQPAQHVHTQDGPSILR
;
A
#
# COMPACT_ATOMS: atom_id res chain seq x y z
N MET A 1 5.55 60.20 57.11
CA MET A 1 6.69 59.64 56.37
C MET A 1 6.43 58.17 56.20
N GLU A 2 5.93 57.83 55.02
CA GLU A 2 5.68 56.47 54.56
C GLU A 2 6.99 55.66 54.51
N ARG A 3 6.93 54.40 54.91
CA ARG A 3 7.81 53.35 54.40
C ARG A 3 7.00 52.08 54.25
N THR A 4 6.83 51.71 52.99
CA THR A 4 6.33 50.44 52.45
C THR A 4 7.31 49.31 52.78
N GLU A 5 6.78 48.18 53.28
CA GLU A 5 7.48 46.90 53.27
C GLU A 5 6.60 45.85 52.58
N ASP A 6 7.16 45.25 51.55
CA ASP A 6 6.56 44.31 50.61
C ASP A 6 6.19 42.97 51.26
N PHE A 7 4.98 42.50 50.98
CA PHE A 7 4.55 41.13 51.22
C PHE A 7 5.03 40.23 50.08
N ALA A 8 6.04 39.39 50.34
CA ALA A 8 6.42 38.29 49.45
C ALA A 8 5.39 37.15 49.55
N LEU A 9 4.67 36.89 48.46
CA LEU A 9 3.82 35.71 48.29
C LEU A 9 4.68 34.49 47.91
N PRO A 10 4.39 33.28 48.43
CA PRO A 10 5.16 32.09 48.12
C PRO A 10 4.91 31.61 46.67
N GLN A 11 6.00 31.24 46.01
CA GLN A 11 6.02 30.66 44.66
C GLN A 11 5.15 29.41 44.60
N GLN A 12 4.16 29.43 43.68
CA GLN A 12 3.44 28.23 43.27
C GLN A 12 4.42 27.27 42.61
N GLN A 13 4.45 26.03 43.10
CA GLN A 13 5.09 24.91 42.43
C GLN A 13 4.50 24.79 41.02
N GLU A 14 5.34 24.97 40.01
CA GLU A 14 5.04 24.59 38.63
C GLU A 14 4.76 23.09 38.61
N ALA A 15 3.47 22.75 38.58
CA ALA A 15 3.00 21.45 38.21
C ALA A 15 3.60 21.10 36.84
N SER A 16 4.47 20.10 36.83
CA SER A 16 5.10 19.57 35.62
C SER A 16 4.01 19.28 34.58
N ARG A 17 4.12 19.94 33.42
CA ARG A 17 3.29 19.62 32.25
C ARG A 17 3.44 18.11 31.95
N PRO A 18 2.35 17.36 31.70
CA PRO A 18 2.48 15.99 31.25
C PRO A 18 3.27 15.99 29.93
N GLY A 19 4.47 15.40 29.96
CA GLY A 19 5.34 15.31 28.79
C GLY A 19 4.62 14.60 27.65
N ALA A 20 4.69 15.16 26.44
CA ALA A 20 4.19 14.51 25.24
C ALA A 20 4.79 13.09 25.16
N ALA A 21 3.94 12.08 25.17
CA ALA A 21 4.37 10.68 25.08
C ALA A 21 5.22 10.52 23.82
N ARG A 22 6.49 10.15 23.98
CA ARG A 22 7.43 9.97 22.88
C ARG A 22 6.93 8.83 21.98
N ARG A 23 6.87 9.09 20.66
CA ARG A 23 6.50 8.09 19.65
C ARG A 23 7.30 6.80 19.84
N PRO A 24 6.66 5.62 19.92
CA PRO A 24 7.36 4.33 19.96
C PRO A 24 8.20 4.11 18.70
N ALA A 25 9.40 3.54 18.85
CA ALA A 25 10.32 3.32 17.72
C ALA A 25 9.76 2.35 16.67
N SER A 26 8.95 1.37 17.09
CA SER A 26 8.26 0.43 16.21
C SER A 26 6.90 0.04 16.80
N PRO A 27 6.00 -0.57 16.01
CA PRO A 27 4.73 -1.08 16.52
C PRO A 27 4.88 -2.09 17.65
N LEU A 28 5.95 -2.90 17.64
CA LEU A 28 6.18 -3.95 18.64
C LEU A 28 6.51 -3.41 20.04
N VAL A 29 7.07 -2.19 20.11
CA VAL A 29 7.41 -1.53 21.38
C VAL A 29 6.39 -0.49 21.80
N ASP A 30 5.25 -0.38 21.10
CA ASP A 30 4.14 0.46 21.53
C ASP A 30 3.56 -0.10 22.84
N PRO A 31 3.58 0.68 23.95
CA PRO A 31 3.12 0.18 25.25
C PRO A 31 1.65 -0.21 25.25
N SER A 32 0.83 0.36 24.35
CA SER A 32 -0.58 0.00 24.23
C SER A 32 -0.79 -1.41 23.65
N LEU A 33 0.20 -1.97 22.94
CA LEU A 33 0.12 -3.32 22.36
C LEU A 33 0.37 -4.44 23.39
N ALA A 34 1.18 -4.17 24.42
CA ALA A 34 1.64 -5.18 25.38
C ALA A 34 0.51 -6.01 26.05
N PRO A 35 -0.63 -5.43 26.47
CA PRO A 35 -1.74 -6.20 27.05
C PRO A 35 -2.35 -7.22 26.08
N PHE A 36 -2.30 -6.96 24.77
CA PHE A 36 -2.83 -7.85 23.73
C PHE A 36 -1.88 -9.01 23.45
N LEU A 37 -0.57 -8.74 23.39
CA LEU A 37 0.47 -9.78 23.27
C LEU A 37 0.44 -10.74 24.45
N ALA A 38 0.18 -10.25 25.67
CA ALA A 38 0.05 -11.11 26.85
C ALA A 38 -1.11 -12.11 26.73
N LYS A 39 -2.18 -11.74 26.02
CA LYS A 39 -3.46 -12.47 25.93
C LYS A 39 -3.60 -13.38 24.70
N SER A 40 -2.77 -13.21 23.66
CA SER A 40 -2.82 -14.06 22.46
C SER A 40 -1.51 -14.83 22.24
N PRO A 41 -1.48 -16.13 22.56
CA PRO A 41 -0.39 -17.02 22.15
C PRO A 41 -0.19 -17.07 20.63
N THR A 42 -1.27 -17.01 19.84
CA THR A 42 -1.18 -17.06 18.37
C THR A 42 -0.46 -15.83 17.81
N LEU A 43 -0.81 -14.62 18.27
CA LEU A 43 -0.14 -13.40 17.82
C LEU A 43 1.35 -13.42 18.18
N ARG A 44 1.69 -13.84 19.40
CA ARG A 44 3.09 -13.97 19.82
C ARG A 44 3.86 -14.98 18.96
N ALA A 45 3.29 -16.15 18.71
CA ALA A 45 3.94 -17.19 17.93
C ALA A 45 4.19 -16.75 16.48
N GLY A 46 3.22 -16.06 15.87
CA GLY A 46 3.35 -15.56 14.51
C GLY A 46 4.33 -14.39 14.39
N LEU A 47 4.39 -13.48 15.37
CA LEU A 47 5.43 -12.45 15.42
C LEU A 47 6.82 -13.04 15.63
N ALA A 48 6.95 -14.05 16.50
CA ALA A 48 8.21 -14.78 16.67
C ALA A 48 8.62 -15.57 15.42
N GLN A 49 7.67 -15.93 14.55
CA GLN A 49 7.99 -16.51 13.24
C GLN A 49 8.46 -15.44 12.26
N ALA A 50 7.76 -14.30 12.18
CA ALA A 50 8.18 -13.17 11.35
C ALA A 50 9.61 -12.69 11.71
N GLU A 51 9.93 -12.60 13.01
CA GLU A 51 11.29 -12.28 13.47
C GLU A 51 12.32 -13.35 13.06
N ARG A 52 11.98 -14.64 13.16
CA ARG A 52 12.86 -15.73 12.71
C ARG A 52 13.10 -15.74 11.21
N ASP A 53 12.15 -15.21 10.45
CA ASP A 53 12.21 -15.06 9.00
C ASP A 53 12.78 -13.69 8.59
N ASP A 54 13.33 -12.92 9.53
CA ASP A 54 13.99 -11.62 9.33
C ASP A 54 13.05 -10.50 8.81
N LEU A 55 11.76 -10.58 9.12
CA LEU A 55 10.81 -9.51 8.81
C LEU A 55 10.87 -8.39 9.85
N GLU A 56 11.13 -7.17 9.40
CA GLU A 56 10.99 -6.00 10.25
C GLU A 56 9.51 -5.66 10.48
N VAL A 57 9.15 -5.21 11.69
CA VAL A 57 7.83 -4.63 11.96
C VAL A 57 7.98 -3.14 12.18
N ILE A 58 7.50 -2.33 11.25
CA ILE A 58 7.76 -0.89 11.21
C ILE A 58 6.49 -0.06 11.15
N TRP A 59 6.60 1.21 11.52
CA TRP A 59 5.56 2.20 11.26
C TRP A 59 5.61 2.63 9.79
N GLY A 60 4.49 2.51 9.10
CA GLY A 60 4.23 3.19 7.83
C GLY A 60 3.69 4.59 8.05
N GLN A 61 3.73 5.43 7.02
CA GLN A 61 3.19 6.78 7.11
C GLN A 61 1.69 6.77 7.45
N ALA A 62 1.27 7.72 8.29
CA ALA A 62 -0.13 7.91 8.68
C ALA A 62 -1.07 7.94 7.46
N GLY A 63 -2.10 7.08 7.47
CA GLY A 63 -3.16 7.03 6.46
C GLY A 63 -2.81 6.24 5.20
N LYS A 64 -1.63 5.61 5.14
CA LYS A 64 -1.21 4.75 4.02
C LYS A 64 -1.67 3.30 4.16
N GLY A 65 -2.32 2.97 5.27
CA GLY A 65 -2.80 1.61 5.54
C GLY A 65 -1.74 0.72 6.15
N THR A 66 -2.10 -0.55 6.25
CA THR A 66 -1.29 -1.64 6.83
C THR A 66 -1.14 -2.71 5.77
N TYR A 67 0.07 -3.26 5.64
CA TYR A 67 0.35 -4.29 4.64
C TYR A 67 1.64 -5.05 4.97
N LEU A 68 1.73 -6.26 4.44
CA LEU A 68 2.94 -7.07 4.38
C LEU A 68 3.71 -6.79 3.07
N VAL A 69 5.01 -6.56 3.18
CA VAL A 69 5.98 -6.71 2.09
C VAL A 69 6.65 -8.07 2.26
N PRO A 70 6.38 -9.05 1.37
CA PRO A 70 6.86 -10.42 1.54
C PRO A 70 8.37 -10.49 1.75
N ALA A 71 8.80 -11.28 2.74
CA ALA A 71 10.21 -11.49 3.10
C ALA A 71 11.03 -10.23 3.46
N GLU A 72 10.38 -9.08 3.65
CA GLU A 72 11.06 -7.84 4.04
C GLU A 72 10.50 -7.29 5.36
N LYS A 73 9.19 -6.98 5.40
CA LYS A 73 8.62 -6.21 6.51
C LYS A 73 7.10 -6.25 6.60
N ILE A 74 6.60 -6.07 7.82
CA ILE A 74 5.22 -5.73 8.13
C ILE A 74 5.15 -4.23 8.42
N VAL A 75 4.28 -3.53 7.70
CA VAL A 75 4.08 -2.09 7.83
C VAL A 75 2.75 -1.82 8.53
N ILE A 76 2.78 -1.16 9.69
CA ILE A 76 1.58 -0.75 10.44
C ILE A 76 1.36 0.75 10.28
N ASP A 77 0.13 1.17 9.99
CA ASP A 77 -0.21 2.59 9.83
C ASP A 77 0.09 3.38 11.11
N GLU A 78 0.86 4.47 11.01
CA GLU A 78 1.22 5.33 12.14
C GLU A 78 0.01 5.91 12.89
N ASN A 79 -1.16 6.05 12.24
CA ASN A 79 -2.39 6.44 12.93
C ASN A 79 -2.87 5.40 13.96
N ALA A 80 -2.23 4.23 14.06
CA ALA A 80 -2.49 3.25 15.10
C ALA A 80 -1.63 3.44 16.37
N ILE A 81 -0.69 4.40 16.41
CA ILE A 81 0.10 4.68 17.62
C ILE A 81 -0.82 4.90 18.83
N GLY A 82 -0.51 4.21 19.93
CA GLY A 82 -1.29 4.26 21.16
C GLY A 82 -2.64 3.53 21.10
N GLN A 83 -3.00 2.94 19.95
CA GLN A 83 -4.24 2.19 19.75
C GLN A 83 -3.96 0.70 19.68
N GLY A 84 -3.55 0.10 20.81
CA GLY A 84 -3.14 -1.30 20.90
C GLY A 84 -4.11 -2.31 20.28
N ALA A 85 -5.42 -2.10 20.38
CA ALA A 85 -6.41 -2.95 19.74
C ALA A 85 -6.31 -2.91 18.20
N ARG A 86 -6.12 -1.71 17.63
CA ARG A 86 -5.94 -1.51 16.19
C ARG A 86 -4.61 -2.11 15.73
N ILE A 87 -3.53 -1.91 16.48
CA ILE A 87 -2.21 -2.50 16.19
C ILE A 87 -2.31 -4.03 16.21
N ALA A 88 -2.90 -4.61 17.26
CA ALA A 88 -3.07 -6.06 17.40
C ALA A 88 -3.91 -6.67 16.26
N ARG A 89 -5.02 -6.02 15.89
CA ARG A 89 -5.85 -6.43 14.75
C ARG A 89 -5.05 -6.42 13.45
N SER A 90 -4.38 -5.31 13.15
CA SER A 90 -3.52 -5.18 11.96
C SER A 90 -2.42 -6.24 11.93
N LEU A 91 -1.61 -6.36 12.99
CA LEU A 91 -0.53 -7.36 13.06
C LEU A 91 -1.06 -8.79 12.90
N SER A 92 -2.19 -9.12 13.52
CA SER A 92 -2.76 -10.46 13.39
C SER A 92 -3.16 -10.84 11.97
N HIS A 93 -3.55 -9.85 11.17
CA HIS A 93 -3.87 -10.01 9.75
C HIS A 93 -2.59 -10.17 8.92
N GLU A 94 -1.63 -9.26 9.05
CA GLU A 94 -0.38 -9.29 8.25
C GLU A 94 0.48 -10.52 8.56
N VAL A 95 0.55 -10.92 9.83
CA VAL A 95 1.21 -12.18 10.23
C VAL A 95 0.49 -13.39 9.63
N GLY A 96 -0.83 -13.33 9.49
CA GLY A 96 -1.59 -14.38 8.83
C GLY A 96 -1.27 -14.51 7.35
N HIS A 97 -1.00 -13.40 6.65
CA HIS A 97 -0.44 -13.44 5.30
C HIS A 97 0.94 -14.08 5.28
N HIS A 98 1.83 -13.68 6.19
CA HIS A 98 3.21 -14.21 6.26
C HIS A 98 3.24 -15.73 6.51
N LEU A 99 2.39 -16.22 7.40
CA LEU A 99 2.30 -17.64 7.74
C LEU A 99 1.60 -18.49 6.66
N PHE A 100 0.96 -17.86 5.67
CA PHE A 100 0.27 -18.57 4.60
C PHE A 100 1.23 -18.81 3.43
N THR A 101 1.67 -20.06 3.29
CA THR A 101 2.73 -20.44 2.34
C THR A 101 2.22 -21.09 1.07
N GLU A 102 0.90 -21.15 0.84
CA GLU A 102 0.38 -21.73 -0.39
C GLU A 102 0.75 -20.80 -1.57
N PRO A 103 1.39 -21.34 -2.63
CA PRO A 103 1.80 -20.52 -3.75
C PRO A 103 0.59 -20.02 -4.55
N SER A 104 0.76 -18.86 -5.19
CA SER A 104 -0.23 -18.41 -6.17
C SER A 104 -0.26 -19.35 -7.38
N ASP A 105 -1.44 -19.64 -7.91
CA ASP A 105 -1.62 -20.52 -9.08
C ASP A 105 -2.05 -19.71 -10.31
N PRO A 106 -1.11 -19.22 -11.14
CA PRO A 106 -1.42 -18.40 -12.31
C PRO A 106 -1.84 -19.22 -13.54
N THR A 107 -2.13 -20.53 -13.44
CA THR A 107 -2.43 -21.37 -14.62
C THR A 107 -3.74 -20.99 -15.32
N THR A 108 -4.74 -20.57 -14.56
CA THR A 108 -6.03 -20.09 -15.05
C THR A 108 -6.47 -18.86 -14.26
N LYS A 109 -7.41 -18.08 -14.83
CA LYS A 109 -8.01 -16.94 -14.12
C LYS A 109 -8.61 -17.37 -12.79
N GLN A 110 -9.37 -18.47 -12.81
CA GLN A 110 -10.04 -18.97 -11.62
C GLN A 110 -9.04 -19.46 -10.57
N SER A 111 -8.01 -20.22 -10.95
CA SER A 111 -6.99 -20.69 -10.01
C SER A 111 -6.22 -19.52 -9.38
N TYR A 112 -5.93 -18.49 -10.17
CA TYR A 112 -5.23 -17.30 -9.68
C TYR A 112 -6.07 -16.55 -8.66
N VAL A 113 -7.32 -16.23 -9.01
CA VAL A 113 -8.28 -15.57 -8.12
C VAL A 113 -8.46 -16.38 -6.83
N ASN A 114 -8.66 -17.69 -6.94
CA ASN A 114 -8.81 -18.57 -5.79
C ASN A 114 -7.57 -18.54 -4.89
N SER A 115 -6.36 -18.59 -5.47
CA SER A 115 -5.11 -18.55 -4.69
C SER A 115 -4.96 -17.23 -3.91
N LYS A 116 -5.36 -16.09 -4.49
CA LYS A 116 -5.34 -14.80 -3.80
C LYS A 116 -6.39 -14.70 -2.71
N LEU A 117 -7.62 -15.14 -2.98
CA LEU A 117 -8.70 -15.15 -1.99
C LEU A 117 -8.39 -16.07 -0.80
N ARG A 118 -7.70 -17.19 -1.02
CA ARG A 118 -7.22 -18.06 0.07
C ARG A 118 -6.20 -17.35 0.97
N GLY A 119 -5.33 -16.51 0.40
CA GLY A 119 -4.39 -15.68 1.17
C GLY A 119 -5.09 -14.68 2.08
N GLU A 120 -6.06 -13.93 1.54
CA GLU A 120 -6.92 -13.01 2.34
C GLU A 120 -7.70 -13.76 3.43
N ALA A 121 -8.22 -14.94 3.10
CA ALA A 121 -8.95 -15.76 4.03
C ALA A 121 -8.07 -16.31 5.16
N ALA A 122 -6.84 -16.70 4.88
CA ALA A 122 -5.88 -17.13 5.89
C ALA A 122 -5.49 -15.99 6.84
N ALA A 123 -5.27 -14.79 6.31
CA ALA A 123 -5.01 -13.58 7.11
C ALA A 123 -6.20 -13.21 8.00
N THR A 124 -7.40 -13.28 7.45
CA THR A 124 -8.66 -13.05 8.17
C THR A 124 -8.86 -14.08 9.28
N LEU A 125 -8.64 -15.38 9.00
CA LEU A 125 -8.74 -16.45 9.99
C LEU A 125 -7.75 -16.27 11.14
N SER A 126 -6.51 -15.83 10.84
CA SER A 126 -5.51 -15.47 11.84
C SER A 126 -6.00 -14.35 12.76
N ASN A 127 -6.56 -13.27 12.19
CA ASN A 127 -7.15 -12.19 12.98
C ASN A 127 -8.31 -12.67 13.86
N VAL A 128 -9.23 -13.49 13.34
CA VAL A 128 -10.33 -14.06 14.13
C VAL A 128 -9.80 -14.89 15.30
N GLN A 129 -8.78 -15.72 15.07
CA GLN A 129 -8.18 -16.54 16.12
C GLN A 129 -7.57 -15.68 17.24
N VAL A 130 -6.80 -14.66 16.88
CA VAL A 130 -6.19 -13.71 17.83
C VAL A 130 -7.26 -12.94 18.60
N GLN A 131 -8.30 -12.45 17.93
CA GLN A 131 -9.42 -11.76 18.56
C GLN A 131 -10.11 -12.64 19.61
N ARG A 132 -10.38 -13.91 19.27
CA ARG A 132 -11.05 -14.84 20.19
C ARG A 132 -10.18 -15.18 21.39
N GLU A 133 -8.87 -15.36 21.21
CA GLU A 133 -7.93 -15.58 22.31
C GLU A 133 -7.92 -14.40 23.28
N ILE A 134 -7.87 -13.17 22.76
CA ILE A 134 -7.86 -11.96 23.57
C ILE A 134 -9.16 -11.84 24.38
N VAL A 135 -10.31 -12.04 23.74
CA VAL A 135 -11.62 -11.99 24.41
C VAL A 135 -11.76 -13.10 25.45
N ALA A 136 -11.35 -14.34 25.13
CA ALA A 136 -11.38 -15.47 26.06
C ALA A 136 -10.47 -15.25 27.29
N ALA A 137 -9.37 -14.51 27.12
CA ALA A 137 -8.47 -14.11 28.20
C ALA A 137 -8.95 -12.83 28.94
N GLY A 138 -10.21 -12.40 28.75
CA GLY A 138 -10.80 -11.23 29.39
C GLY A 138 -10.26 -9.89 28.88
N GLY A 139 -9.67 -9.86 27.68
CA GLY A 139 -9.30 -8.63 26.98
C GLY A 139 -10.47 -8.04 26.18
N PRO A 140 -10.32 -6.80 25.67
CA PRO A 140 -11.35 -6.19 24.84
C PRO A 140 -11.37 -6.81 23.44
N ASP A 141 -12.52 -6.72 22.78
CA ASP A 141 -12.67 -7.13 21.39
C ASP A 141 -11.87 -6.18 20.48
N ILE A 142 -10.85 -6.73 19.79
CA ILE A 142 -10.03 -5.97 18.82
C ILE A 142 -10.70 -5.84 17.45
N GLY A 143 -11.81 -6.56 17.24
CA GLY A 143 -12.52 -6.66 15.97
C GLY A 143 -11.80 -7.54 14.94
N VAL A 144 -12.51 -7.80 13.85
CA VAL A 144 -11.99 -8.51 12.66
C VAL A 144 -12.15 -7.59 11.47
N SER A 145 -11.11 -7.46 10.64
CA SER A 145 -11.18 -6.67 9.40
C SER A 145 -12.28 -7.21 8.47
N GLY A 146 -13.06 -6.32 7.87
CA GLY A 146 -14.19 -6.66 7.00
C GLY A 146 -15.34 -5.67 7.15
N THR A 147 -16.27 -5.67 6.20
CA THR A 147 -17.40 -4.73 6.17
C THR A 147 -18.75 -5.42 6.40
N GLY A 148 -19.72 -4.67 6.95
CA GLY A 148 -21.08 -5.17 7.16
C GLY A 148 -21.14 -6.31 8.17
N ASN A 149 -21.80 -7.42 7.80
CA ASN A 149 -21.98 -8.60 8.65
C ASN A 149 -20.89 -9.68 8.48
N ARG A 150 -19.83 -9.40 7.73
CA ARG A 150 -18.77 -10.37 7.41
C ARG A 150 -17.90 -10.75 8.60
N PRO A 151 -17.50 -9.83 9.50
CA PRO A 151 -16.82 -10.19 10.74
C PRO A 151 -17.56 -11.28 11.55
N GLN A 152 -18.90 -11.23 11.59
CA GLN A 152 -19.73 -12.24 12.24
C GLN A 152 -19.70 -13.58 11.49
N GLN A 153 -19.70 -13.55 10.15
CA GLN A 153 -19.60 -14.76 9.32
C GLN A 153 -18.23 -15.44 9.50
N TYR A 154 -17.13 -14.68 9.48
CA TYR A 154 -15.79 -15.20 9.76
C TYR A 154 -15.70 -15.80 11.16
N GLY A 155 -16.30 -15.12 12.16
CA GLY A 155 -16.41 -15.62 13.52
C GLY A 155 -17.16 -16.96 13.61
N ALA A 156 -18.26 -17.13 12.87
CA ALA A 156 -19.01 -18.37 12.83
C ALA A 156 -18.20 -19.52 12.20
N ILE A 157 -17.48 -19.26 11.11
CA ILE A 157 -16.61 -20.27 10.48
C ILE A 157 -15.48 -20.69 11.44
N ALA A 158 -14.90 -19.75 12.18
CA ALA A 158 -13.88 -20.07 13.19
C ALA A 158 -14.43 -20.90 14.36
N VAL A 159 -15.71 -20.75 14.74
CA VAL A 159 -16.37 -21.62 15.72
C VAL A 159 -16.44 -23.06 15.20
N GLU A 160 -16.81 -23.25 13.94
CA GLU A 160 -16.87 -24.58 13.31
C GLU A 160 -15.49 -25.24 13.26
N LEU A 161 -14.44 -24.46 12.92
CA LEU A 161 -13.05 -24.91 12.97
C LEU A 161 -12.63 -25.32 14.39
N GLN A 162 -12.93 -24.48 15.39
CA GLN A 162 -12.59 -24.74 16.79
C GLN A 162 -13.32 -25.97 17.34
N ALA A 163 -14.54 -26.21 16.89
CA ALA A 163 -15.33 -27.40 17.22
C ALA A 163 -14.85 -28.67 16.47
N GLY A 164 -13.87 -28.55 15.55
CA GLY A 164 -13.35 -29.66 14.75
C GLY A 164 -14.32 -30.18 13.70
N ARG A 165 -15.39 -29.43 13.38
CA ARG A 165 -16.38 -29.83 12.35
C ARG A 165 -15.86 -29.59 10.93
N ILE A 166 -14.97 -28.62 10.79
CA ILE A 166 -14.22 -28.35 9.57
C ILE A 166 -12.73 -28.26 9.89
N ASN A 167 -11.89 -28.59 8.91
CA ASN A 167 -10.45 -28.40 9.02
C ASN A 167 -10.02 -26.99 8.57
N ARG A 168 -8.74 -26.66 8.75
CA ARG A 168 -8.20 -25.32 8.43
C ARG A 168 -8.38 -24.95 6.95
N SER A 169 -8.16 -25.87 6.01
CA SER A 169 -8.34 -25.59 4.58
C SER A 169 -9.81 -25.30 4.27
N GLN A 170 -10.73 -26.08 4.83
CA GLN A 170 -12.17 -25.87 4.67
C GLN A 170 -12.61 -24.52 5.26
N ALA A 171 -12.04 -24.10 6.39
CA ALA A 171 -12.31 -22.78 6.96
C ALA A 171 -11.81 -21.65 6.05
N ILE A 172 -10.60 -21.78 5.49
CA ILE A 172 -10.03 -20.82 4.53
C ILE A 172 -10.90 -20.76 3.26
N GLU A 173 -11.38 -21.89 2.74
CA GLU A 173 -12.29 -21.92 1.58
C GLU A 173 -13.60 -21.20 1.86
N GLN A 174 -14.23 -21.47 3.00
CA GLN A 174 -15.49 -20.80 3.36
C GLN A 174 -15.31 -19.30 3.58
N ILE A 175 -14.21 -18.88 4.21
CA ILE A 175 -13.90 -17.45 4.39
C ILE A 175 -13.62 -16.81 3.02
N ALA A 176 -12.89 -17.49 2.12
CA ALA A 176 -12.59 -17.01 0.78
C ALA A 176 -13.87 -16.76 -0.01
N GLU A 177 -14.87 -17.64 0.05
CA GLU A 177 -16.17 -17.44 -0.60
C GLU A 177 -16.93 -16.22 -0.07
N VAL A 178 -16.88 -15.97 1.24
CA VAL A 178 -17.46 -14.75 1.83
C VAL A 178 -16.69 -13.50 1.37
N PHE A 179 -15.36 -13.56 1.43
CA PHE A 179 -14.43 -12.47 1.11
C PHE A 179 -14.48 -12.07 -0.37
N LYS A 180 -14.70 -13.04 -1.26
CA LYS A 180 -14.86 -12.87 -2.70
C LYS A 180 -15.85 -11.76 -3.09
N THR A 181 -16.89 -11.58 -2.28
CA THR A 181 -17.96 -10.59 -2.49
C THR A 181 -17.69 -9.24 -1.81
N GLU A 182 -16.59 -9.10 -1.04
CA GLU A 182 -16.20 -7.80 -0.47
C GLU A 182 -15.77 -6.85 -1.57
N THR A 183 -16.22 -5.60 -1.46
CA THR A 183 -15.72 -4.51 -2.28
C THR A 183 -14.36 -4.10 -1.73
N PRO A 184 -13.27 -4.21 -2.51
CA PRO A 184 -11.99 -3.70 -2.07
C PRO A 184 -12.10 -2.19 -1.85
N SER A 185 -11.27 -1.61 -0.99
CA SER A 185 -11.25 -0.14 -0.77
C SER A 185 -10.77 0.65 -2.00
N VAL A 186 -10.66 0.02 -3.17
CA VAL A 186 -9.94 0.49 -4.35
C VAL A 186 -10.65 0.09 -5.66
N GLY A 187 -10.81 1.04 -6.58
CA GLY A 187 -11.27 0.82 -7.97
C GLY A 187 -12.78 0.56 -8.17
N PRO A 188 -13.29 0.61 -9.42
CA PRO A 188 -14.72 0.52 -9.74
C PRO A 188 -15.25 -0.93 -9.78
N HIS A 189 -14.45 -1.92 -9.41
CA HIS A 189 -14.86 -3.32 -9.42
C HIS A 189 -15.78 -3.62 -8.23
N ALA A 190 -16.90 -4.28 -8.49
CA ALA A 190 -17.90 -4.55 -7.45
C ALA A 190 -17.35 -5.38 -6.28
N ASN A 191 -16.33 -6.23 -6.51
CA ASN A 191 -15.75 -7.11 -5.49
C ASN A 191 -14.32 -7.64 -5.79
N TYR A 192 -13.70 -8.33 -4.82
CA TYR A 192 -12.34 -8.91 -4.91
C TYR A 192 -12.18 -9.98 -6.02
N GLU A 193 -13.22 -10.75 -6.38
CA GLU A 193 -13.15 -11.66 -7.54
C GLU A 193 -12.84 -10.91 -8.82
N LEU A 194 -13.59 -9.84 -9.07
CA LEU A 194 -13.42 -9.03 -10.26
C LEU A 194 -12.08 -8.31 -10.25
N TYR A 195 -11.63 -7.85 -9.08
CA TYR A 195 -10.31 -7.22 -8.90
C TYR A 195 -9.16 -8.16 -9.27
N TYR A 196 -9.08 -9.35 -8.65
CA TYR A 196 -8.02 -10.32 -8.97
C TYR A 196 -8.17 -10.90 -10.38
N GLY A 197 -9.41 -11.04 -10.86
CA GLY A 197 -9.70 -11.51 -12.20
C GLY A 197 -9.23 -10.54 -13.28
N ALA A 198 -9.43 -9.24 -13.09
CA ALA A 198 -8.95 -8.22 -14.01
C ALA A 198 -7.42 -8.20 -14.07
N PHE A 199 -6.74 -8.34 -12.93
CA PHE A 199 -5.28 -8.44 -12.90
C PHE A 199 -4.76 -9.64 -13.71
N TYR A 200 -5.40 -10.80 -13.55
CA TYR A 200 -5.03 -11.98 -14.32
C TYR A 200 -5.12 -11.73 -15.83
N ASP A 201 -6.23 -11.16 -16.28
CA ASP A 201 -6.47 -10.91 -17.71
C ASP A 201 -5.46 -9.92 -18.29
N GLN A 202 -5.08 -8.91 -17.52
CA GLN A 202 -4.17 -7.85 -17.95
C GLN A 202 -2.70 -8.27 -17.91
N HIS A 203 -2.27 -8.99 -16.87
CA HIS A 203 -0.84 -9.18 -16.61
C HIS A 203 -0.37 -10.63 -16.75
N ILE A 204 -1.24 -11.61 -16.53
CA ILE A 204 -0.85 -13.03 -16.50
C ILE A 204 -1.20 -13.72 -17.82
N ALA A 205 -2.45 -13.59 -18.28
CA ALA A 205 -2.94 -14.25 -19.49
C ALA A 205 -2.11 -13.97 -20.76
N PRO A 206 -1.62 -12.73 -21.02
CA PRO A 206 -0.84 -12.44 -22.23
C PRO A 206 0.50 -13.19 -22.25
N SER A 207 1.14 -13.35 -21.10
CA SER A 207 2.42 -14.05 -20.97
C SER A 207 2.30 -15.56 -21.18
N GLN A 208 1.17 -16.15 -20.79
CA GLN A 208 0.85 -17.57 -20.94
C GLN A 208 0.59 -17.96 -22.40
N ARG A 209 -0.09 -17.09 -23.16
CA ARG A 209 -0.36 -17.31 -24.59
C ARG A 209 0.92 -17.38 -25.43
N ARG A 210 1.94 -16.59 -25.10
CA ARG A 210 3.24 -16.58 -25.81
C ARG A 210 4.12 -17.81 -25.53
N ARG A 211 3.86 -18.57 -24.45
CA ARG A 211 4.64 -19.77 -24.08
C ARG A 211 4.10 -21.06 -24.68
N ARG A 212 2.88 -21.04 -25.22
CA ARG A 212 2.31 -22.15 -25.98
C ARG A 212 2.72 -21.95 -27.45
N PRO A 213 3.43 -22.87 -28.11
CA PRO A 213 3.52 -22.82 -29.56
C PRO A 213 2.09 -22.82 -30.10
N GLU A 214 1.75 -21.85 -30.94
CA GLU A 214 0.47 -21.84 -31.64
C GLU A 214 0.31 -23.21 -32.33
N PRO A 215 -0.82 -23.92 -32.18
CA PRO A 215 -1.17 -24.89 -33.20
C PRO A 215 -1.25 -24.09 -34.52
N GLU A 216 -0.51 -24.54 -35.53
CA GLU A 216 -0.57 -23.95 -36.88
C GLU A 216 -2.04 -23.72 -37.23
N LEU A 217 -2.36 -22.45 -37.48
CA LEU A 217 -3.71 -22.02 -37.84
C LEU A 217 -4.12 -22.74 -39.12
N ASP A 218 -5.03 -23.70 -39.00
CA ASP A 218 -5.83 -24.14 -40.15
C ASP A 218 -6.54 -22.90 -40.71
N ALA A 219 -6.13 -22.56 -41.92
CA ALA A 219 -6.53 -21.41 -42.70
C ALA A 219 -7.99 -21.56 -43.15
N GLU A 220 -8.95 -21.45 -42.24
CA GLU A 220 -10.36 -21.38 -42.62
C GLU A 220 -11.22 -20.71 -41.54
N ARG A 221 -10.91 -19.46 -41.18
CA ARG A 221 -11.89 -18.55 -40.54
C ARG A 221 -11.54 -17.06 -40.67
N THR A 222 -11.05 -16.68 -41.84
CA THR A 222 -10.95 -15.27 -42.27
C THR A 222 -12.08 -14.96 -43.23
N ALA A 223 -13.32 -14.94 -42.73
CA ALA A 223 -14.47 -14.35 -43.41
C ALA A 223 -15.60 -14.18 -42.40
N VAL A 224 -16.28 -13.04 -42.47
CA VAL A 224 -17.44 -12.62 -41.65
C VAL A 224 -17.08 -11.87 -40.35
N ALA A 225 -16.43 -10.72 -40.49
CA ALA A 225 -16.80 -9.50 -39.72
C ALA A 225 -16.11 -8.22 -40.27
N GLU A 226 -15.98 -8.09 -41.60
CA GLU A 226 -15.85 -6.79 -42.22
C GLU A 226 -16.99 -6.65 -43.22
N ARG A 227 -18.01 -5.86 -42.86
CA ARG A 227 -18.70 -4.89 -43.71
C ARG A 227 -19.86 -4.24 -42.95
N VAL A 228 -20.00 -2.94 -43.19
CA VAL A 228 -21.02 -1.97 -42.71
C VAL A 228 -20.71 -1.40 -41.32
N GLY A 229 -20.42 -0.12 -41.10
CA GLY A 229 -20.30 1.06 -41.96
C GLY A 229 -20.14 2.29 -41.04
N THR A 230 -19.34 3.27 -41.46
CA THR A 230 -19.27 4.64 -40.89
C THR A 230 -19.57 5.62 -42.03
N PRO A 231 -19.90 6.91 -41.81
CA PRO A 231 -19.97 7.66 -40.55
C PRO A 231 -21.26 8.53 -40.41
N ALA A 232 -21.57 8.99 -39.20
CA ALA A 232 -22.18 10.30 -38.99
C ALA A 232 -21.98 10.77 -37.54
N ASP A 233 -21.51 12.00 -37.47
CA ASP A 233 -21.27 12.88 -36.34
C ASP A 233 -22.58 13.22 -35.61
N ASP A 234 -22.63 13.00 -34.30
CA ASP A 234 -23.29 13.94 -33.38
C ASP A 234 -22.82 13.65 -31.94
N SER A 235 -21.92 14.49 -31.45
CA SER A 235 -21.53 14.53 -30.04
C SER A 235 -22.57 15.30 -29.22
N PRO A 236 -22.92 14.83 -28.02
CA PRO A 236 -23.16 15.73 -26.91
C PRO A 236 -22.04 15.57 -25.87
N SER A 237 -21.32 16.66 -25.70
CA SER A 237 -20.34 16.85 -24.64
C SER A 237 -20.99 17.01 -23.27
N LEU A 238 -20.14 16.88 -22.24
CA LEU A 238 -20.23 17.45 -20.88
C LEU A 238 -20.71 16.52 -19.76
N HIS A 239 -19.78 15.70 -19.26
CA HIS A 239 -19.42 15.83 -17.84
C HIS A 239 -17.90 16.04 -17.72
N ARG A 240 -17.49 17.30 -17.88
CA ARG A 240 -16.19 17.78 -17.40
C ARG A 240 -16.25 17.76 -15.87
N VAL A 241 -15.66 16.73 -15.27
CA VAL A 241 -15.24 16.80 -13.86
C VAL A 241 -14.08 17.80 -13.82
N PRO A 242 -14.04 18.77 -12.88
CA PRO A 242 -12.99 19.77 -12.83
C PRO A 242 -11.61 19.12 -12.66
N SER A 243 -10.61 19.67 -13.34
CA SER A 243 -9.26 19.11 -13.41
C SER A 243 -8.53 19.23 -12.07
N SER A 244 -8.39 18.12 -11.33
CA SER A 244 -7.64 18.02 -10.07
C SER A 244 -6.13 18.31 -10.19
N THR A 245 -5.60 18.56 -11.39
CA THR A 245 -4.19 18.92 -11.62
C THR A 245 -3.93 20.42 -11.57
N ALA A 246 -4.97 21.26 -11.55
CA ALA A 246 -4.83 22.72 -11.52
C ALA A 246 -4.26 23.25 -10.19
N GLU A 247 -4.32 22.43 -9.14
CA GLU A 247 -3.83 22.76 -7.79
C GLU A 247 -2.34 22.47 -7.61
N LEU A 248 -1.69 21.80 -8.57
CA LEU A 248 -0.25 21.51 -8.51
C LEU A 248 0.61 22.71 -8.92
N GLY A 249 1.68 22.95 -8.15
CA GLY A 249 2.75 23.88 -8.53
C GLY A 249 3.39 23.52 -9.88
N ASP A 250 4.03 24.49 -10.53
CA ASP A 250 4.54 24.32 -11.91
C ASP A 250 5.54 23.15 -12.05
N ALA A 251 6.42 22.95 -11.05
CA ALA A 251 7.37 21.84 -11.04
C ALA A 251 6.68 20.46 -10.90
N ASP A 252 5.69 20.35 -10.00
CA ASP A 252 4.96 19.09 -9.79
C ASP A 252 4.10 18.74 -10.99
N ARG A 253 3.52 19.76 -11.64
CA ARG A 253 2.77 19.57 -12.87
C ARG A 253 3.67 19.11 -14.01
N ALA A 254 4.89 19.64 -14.14
CA ALA A 254 5.86 19.14 -15.11
C ALA A 254 6.25 17.68 -14.84
N LEU A 255 6.53 17.35 -13.57
CA LEU A 255 6.85 15.98 -13.13
C LEU A 255 5.68 15.02 -13.38
N TYR A 256 4.45 15.40 -13.04
CA TYR A 256 3.24 14.63 -13.30
C TYR A 256 3.03 14.38 -14.79
N MET A 257 3.30 15.36 -15.66
CA MET A 257 3.19 15.18 -17.12
C MET A 257 4.22 14.19 -17.66
N GLN A 258 5.45 14.18 -17.12
CA GLN A 258 6.46 13.19 -17.49
C GLN A 258 6.04 11.77 -17.08
N ILE A 259 5.53 11.61 -15.85
CA ILE A 259 5.02 10.35 -15.34
C ILE A 259 3.83 9.87 -16.18
N ARG A 260 2.87 10.76 -16.46
CA ARG A 260 1.72 10.46 -17.33
C ARG A 260 2.17 9.97 -18.69
N ALA A 261 3.14 10.63 -19.32
CA ALA A 261 3.67 10.20 -20.61
C ALA A 261 4.35 8.82 -20.51
N GLY A 262 5.03 8.53 -19.40
CA GLY A 262 5.59 7.20 -19.13
C GLY A 262 4.52 6.12 -18.97
N VAL A 263 3.45 6.40 -18.21
CA VAL A 263 2.32 5.48 -18.01
C VAL A 263 1.55 5.27 -19.31
N GLU A 264 1.34 6.31 -20.12
CA GLU A 264 0.68 6.21 -21.42
C GLU A 264 1.49 5.36 -22.42
N ARG A 265 2.83 5.48 -22.41
CA ARG A 265 3.69 4.55 -23.16
C ARG A 265 3.55 3.13 -22.64
N LEU A 266 3.55 2.94 -21.33
CA LEU A 266 3.36 1.63 -20.71
C LEU A 266 2.02 1.00 -21.09
N ASP A 267 0.94 1.78 -21.07
CA ASP A 267 -0.40 1.36 -21.49
C ASP A 267 -0.40 0.96 -22.97
N THR A 268 0.19 1.78 -23.83
CA THR A 268 0.30 1.52 -25.27
C THR A 268 1.09 0.24 -25.57
N GLU A 269 2.22 0.03 -24.89
CA GLU A 269 3.04 -1.20 -25.00
C GLU A 269 2.25 -2.46 -24.65
N HIS A 270 1.25 -2.34 -23.79
CA HIS A 270 0.38 -3.43 -23.34
C HIS A 270 -0.98 -3.45 -24.04
N GLY A 271 -1.20 -2.61 -25.06
CA GLY A 271 -2.46 -2.56 -25.82
C GLY A 271 -3.66 -2.06 -25.01
N LYS A 272 -3.41 -1.32 -23.93
CA LYS A 272 -4.41 -0.73 -23.04
C LYS A 272 -4.61 0.75 -23.40
N PRO A 273 -5.86 1.24 -23.52
CA PRO A 273 -6.11 2.67 -23.66
C PRO A 273 -5.98 3.39 -22.31
N TRP A 274 -5.70 4.70 -22.34
CA TRP A 274 -5.70 5.54 -21.14
C TRP A 274 -7.07 5.48 -20.44
N ASP A 275 -7.05 5.20 -19.15
CA ASP A 275 -8.24 5.00 -18.31
C ASP A 275 -8.04 5.53 -16.87
N GLU A 276 -9.01 5.28 -15.99
CA GLU A 276 -8.96 5.70 -14.59
C GLU A 276 -7.81 5.03 -13.80
N SER A 277 -7.45 3.79 -14.15
CA SER A 277 -6.31 3.10 -13.53
C SER A 277 -4.99 3.78 -13.89
N SER A 278 -4.90 4.31 -15.11
CA SER A 278 -3.75 5.08 -15.63
C SER A 278 -3.58 6.40 -14.88
N GLN A 279 -4.71 7.04 -14.56
CA GLN A 279 -4.77 8.26 -13.74
C GLN A 279 -4.31 7.99 -12.30
N ARG A 280 -4.86 6.96 -11.66
CA ARG A 280 -4.48 6.53 -10.30
C ARG A 280 -3.01 6.16 -10.21
N MET A 281 -2.51 5.40 -11.19
CA MET A 281 -1.10 5.04 -11.27
C MET A 281 -0.23 6.29 -11.41
N SER A 282 -0.57 7.20 -12.32
CA SER A 282 0.22 8.43 -12.54
C SER A 282 0.28 9.31 -11.29
N ALA A 283 -0.84 9.46 -10.56
CA ALA A 283 -0.86 10.24 -9.33
C ALA A 283 -0.13 9.54 -8.17
N SER A 284 -0.25 8.22 -8.03
CA SER A 284 0.52 7.46 -7.04
C SER A 284 2.02 7.49 -7.32
N LEU A 285 2.42 7.43 -8.59
CA LEU A 285 3.81 7.55 -9.01
C LEU A 285 4.36 8.97 -8.83
N LEU A 286 3.53 10.02 -8.92
CA LEU A 286 3.92 11.38 -8.56
C LEU A 286 4.27 11.46 -7.08
N VAL A 287 3.46 10.86 -6.21
CA VAL A 287 3.76 10.76 -4.77
C VAL A 287 5.09 10.04 -4.55
N LEU A 288 5.28 8.88 -5.18
CA LEU A 288 6.54 8.12 -5.10
C LEU A 288 7.75 8.94 -5.58
N ALA A 289 7.63 9.67 -6.69
CA ALA A 289 8.71 10.51 -7.21
C ALA A 289 9.15 11.55 -6.19
N LYS A 290 8.19 12.19 -5.53
CA LYS A 290 8.45 13.18 -4.49
C LYS A 290 9.04 12.57 -3.22
N GLU A 291 8.50 11.44 -2.77
CA GLU A 291 9.02 10.69 -1.61
C GLU A 291 10.48 10.23 -1.83
N GLN A 292 10.85 9.93 -3.08
CA GLN A 292 12.21 9.55 -3.47
C GLN A 292 13.10 10.75 -3.87
N GLY A 293 12.60 11.98 -3.78
CA GLY A 293 13.35 13.19 -4.13
C GLY A 293 13.76 13.28 -5.60
N LEU A 294 12.99 12.65 -6.51
CA LEU A 294 13.22 12.73 -7.95
C LEU A 294 12.72 14.07 -8.48
N SER A 295 13.58 14.76 -9.23
CA SER A 295 13.26 16.04 -9.86
C SER A 295 12.66 15.90 -11.25
N ARG A 296 12.82 14.74 -11.88
CA ARG A 296 12.21 14.36 -13.17
C ARG A 296 11.99 12.85 -13.20
N VAL A 297 11.12 12.39 -14.10
CA VAL A 297 10.93 10.96 -14.40
C VAL A 297 11.10 10.75 -15.89
N ASP A 298 12.22 10.16 -16.29
CA ASP A 298 12.55 9.88 -17.68
C ASP A 298 11.88 8.58 -18.16
N HIS A 299 11.75 7.59 -17.26
CA HIS A 299 11.13 6.30 -17.57
C HIS A 299 10.14 5.84 -16.50
N VAL A 300 9.04 5.24 -16.94
CA VAL A 300 8.13 4.44 -16.12
C VAL A 300 8.16 3.03 -16.69
N VAL A 301 8.61 2.04 -15.92
CA VAL A 301 8.82 0.66 -16.41
C VAL A 301 8.33 -0.37 -15.41
N LEU A 302 7.95 -1.53 -15.92
CA LEU A 302 7.58 -2.69 -15.11
C LEU A 302 8.76 -3.64 -14.91
N ASN A 303 8.77 -4.39 -13.81
CA ASN A 303 9.79 -5.43 -13.64
C ASN A 303 9.64 -6.54 -14.69
N ASN A 304 10.78 -7.08 -15.08
CA ASN A 304 10.84 -8.38 -15.74
C ASN A 304 10.56 -9.51 -14.72
N PRO A 305 10.02 -10.65 -15.19
CA PRO A 305 9.79 -11.78 -14.32
C PRO A 305 11.12 -12.34 -13.79
N THR A 306 11.16 -12.70 -12.52
CA THR A 306 12.26 -13.40 -11.85
C THR A 306 11.72 -14.67 -11.18
N GLU A 307 12.54 -15.42 -10.45
CA GLU A 307 12.07 -16.59 -9.69
C GLU A 307 11.07 -16.22 -8.59
N SER A 308 11.17 -15.02 -8.02
CA SER A 308 10.34 -14.55 -6.90
C SER A 308 9.28 -13.51 -7.27
N LEU A 309 9.42 -12.86 -8.45
CA LEU A 309 8.50 -11.79 -8.88
C LEU A 309 7.92 -12.09 -10.25
N ALA A 310 6.59 -12.00 -10.35
CA ALA A 310 5.91 -12.05 -11.63
C ALA A 310 6.24 -10.80 -12.47
N ARG A 311 6.14 -10.92 -13.80
CA ARG A 311 6.28 -9.78 -14.70
C ARG A 311 5.24 -8.71 -14.34
N GLY A 312 5.67 -7.47 -14.16
CA GLY A 312 4.77 -6.35 -13.86
C GLY A 312 4.21 -6.32 -12.45
N GLU A 313 4.71 -7.16 -11.53
CA GLU A 313 4.39 -7.09 -10.10
C GLU A 313 4.88 -5.79 -9.44
N ARG A 314 5.95 -5.19 -9.98
CA ARG A 314 6.48 -3.90 -9.54
C ARG A 314 6.58 -2.91 -10.70
N VAL A 315 6.34 -1.65 -10.37
CA VAL A 315 6.53 -0.51 -11.26
C VAL A 315 7.65 0.38 -10.73
N PHE A 316 8.47 0.90 -11.64
CA PHE A 316 9.63 1.73 -11.38
C PHE A 316 9.47 3.06 -12.08
N ILE A 317 9.89 4.12 -11.40
CA ILE A 317 10.15 5.44 -11.97
C ILE A 317 11.65 5.67 -11.95
N VAL A 318 12.21 6.14 -13.06
CA VAL A 318 13.66 6.29 -13.22
C VAL A 318 13.98 7.71 -13.69
N GLU A 319 14.98 8.31 -13.05
CA GLU A 319 15.62 9.56 -13.45
C GLU A 319 17.03 9.25 -13.97
N GLY A 320 17.31 9.66 -15.20
CA GLY A 320 18.52 9.32 -15.94
C GLY A 320 18.29 8.24 -16.99
N ALA A 321 19.33 7.96 -17.78
CA ALA A 321 19.30 6.91 -18.79
C ALA A 321 19.36 5.52 -18.13
N MET A 322 18.64 4.54 -18.69
CA MET A 322 18.54 3.19 -18.13
C MET A 322 19.89 2.44 -18.07
N ASP A 323 20.85 2.81 -18.92
CA ASP A 323 22.20 2.28 -19.00
C ASP A 323 23.23 3.10 -18.21
N ASP A 324 22.83 4.22 -17.63
CA ASP A 324 23.67 5.03 -16.75
C ASP A 324 23.64 4.46 -15.31
N PRO A 325 24.76 4.00 -14.74
CA PRO A 325 24.79 3.50 -13.36
C PRO A 325 24.46 4.56 -12.31
N ALA A 326 24.51 5.85 -12.67
CA ALA A 326 24.12 6.96 -11.79
C ALA A 326 22.61 7.25 -11.81
N HIS A 327 21.79 6.48 -12.54
CA HIS A 327 20.34 6.66 -12.53
C HIS A 327 19.77 6.54 -11.11
N ARG A 328 18.79 7.37 -10.79
CA ARG A 328 18.00 7.25 -9.55
C ARG A 328 16.69 6.57 -9.89
N ARG A 329 16.21 5.71 -8.99
CA ARG A 329 14.94 5.01 -9.19
C ARG A 329 14.12 4.91 -7.92
N GLY A 330 12.82 5.12 -8.08
CA GLY A 330 11.80 4.75 -7.10
C GLY A 330 11.03 3.53 -7.60
N HIS A 331 10.47 2.73 -6.70
CA HIS A 331 9.62 1.62 -7.11
C HIS A 331 8.58 1.28 -6.06
N MET A 332 7.47 0.67 -6.49
CA MET A 332 6.43 0.16 -5.59
C MET A 332 5.69 -1.01 -6.24
N ASN A 333 4.84 -1.70 -5.47
CA ASN A 333 3.99 -2.74 -6.04
C ASN A 333 3.01 -2.10 -7.03
N THR A 334 2.85 -2.70 -8.20
CA THR A 334 1.93 -2.17 -9.23
C THR A 334 0.51 -2.09 -8.68
N MET A 335 0.08 -3.07 -7.88
CA MET A 335 -1.26 -3.05 -7.28
C MET A 335 -1.46 -1.88 -6.33
N ASP A 336 -0.43 -1.50 -5.57
CA ASP A 336 -0.50 -0.36 -4.66
C ASP A 336 -0.72 0.96 -5.40
N THR A 337 -0.17 1.11 -6.62
CA THR A 337 -0.39 2.34 -7.43
C THR A 337 -1.83 2.54 -7.87
N LEU A 338 -2.60 1.47 -7.88
CA LEU A 338 -4.00 1.47 -8.29
C LEU A 338 -4.94 1.65 -7.10
N ARG A 339 -4.41 1.56 -5.87
CA ARG A 339 -5.21 1.57 -4.65
C ARG A 339 -5.85 2.93 -4.38
N ALA A 340 -5.01 3.94 -4.25
CA ALA A 340 -5.45 5.29 -3.89
C ALA A 340 -6.22 5.95 -5.06
N PRO A 341 -7.37 6.61 -4.80
CA PRO A 341 -8.00 7.49 -5.78
C PRO A 341 -7.04 8.58 -6.27
N GLU A 342 -7.20 9.02 -7.52
CA GLU A 342 -6.34 10.04 -8.13
C GLU A 342 -6.32 11.33 -7.31
N ALA A 343 -7.50 11.86 -6.96
CA ALA A 343 -7.63 13.10 -6.21
C ALA A 343 -6.91 13.05 -4.84
N GLU A 344 -6.96 11.92 -4.14
CA GLU A 344 -6.26 11.73 -2.87
C GLU A 344 -4.74 11.76 -3.06
N SER A 345 -4.25 11.11 -4.11
CA SER A 345 -2.83 11.06 -4.43
C SER A 345 -2.29 12.41 -4.87
N LEU A 346 -3.07 13.19 -5.64
CA LEU A 346 -2.71 14.55 -6.04
C LEU A 346 -2.68 15.51 -4.85
N HIS A 347 -3.69 15.46 -3.97
CA HIS A 347 -3.68 16.24 -2.73
C HIS A 347 -2.46 15.91 -1.86
N ARG A 348 -2.09 14.62 -1.79
CA ARG A 348 -0.90 14.18 -1.08
C ARG A 348 0.40 14.69 -1.71
N ALA A 349 0.48 14.69 -3.04
CA ALA A 349 1.63 15.25 -3.74
C ALA A 349 1.78 16.74 -3.43
N ASP A 350 0.69 17.52 -3.43
CA ASP A 350 0.73 18.93 -3.06
C ASP A 350 1.19 19.16 -1.60
N ALA A 351 0.66 18.38 -0.65
CA ALA A 351 1.08 18.45 0.75
C ALA A 351 2.58 18.16 0.94
N LEU A 352 3.15 17.23 0.15
CA LEU A 352 4.59 16.95 0.15
C LEU A 352 5.40 18.14 -0.39
N SER A 353 4.88 18.91 -1.34
CA SER A 353 5.53 20.12 -1.86
C SER A 353 5.57 21.23 -0.82
N GLN A 354 4.43 21.48 -0.17
CA GLN A 354 4.33 22.51 0.87
C GLN A 354 5.25 22.20 2.05
N SER A 355 5.33 20.93 2.46
CA SER A 355 6.23 20.48 3.53
C SER A 355 7.71 20.70 3.17
N GLN A 356 8.10 20.40 1.93
CA GLN A 356 9.48 20.63 1.46
C GLN A 356 9.82 22.12 1.37
N ALA A 357 8.90 22.96 0.89
CA ALA A 357 9.10 24.41 0.85
C ALA A 357 9.30 25.00 2.25
N ALA A 358 8.50 24.58 3.24
CA ALA A 358 8.65 25.01 4.62
C ALA A 358 10.00 24.58 5.24
N ILE A 359 10.49 23.37 4.91
CA ILE A 359 11.81 22.89 5.35
C ILE A 359 12.95 23.70 4.70
N LEU A 360 12.82 24.15 3.45
CA LEU A 360 13.81 25.03 2.82
C LEU A 360 13.80 26.44 3.44
N GLU A 361 12.65 26.99 3.83
CA GLU A 361 12.56 28.29 4.49
C GLU A 361 13.09 28.29 5.94
N LEU A 362 13.04 27.14 6.62
CA LEU A 362 13.52 26.96 7.99
C LEU A 362 15.03 26.66 8.10
N GLN A 363 15.76 26.59 6.98
CA GLN A 363 17.22 26.48 6.99
C GLN A 363 17.86 27.89 6.99
N PRO A 364 18.31 28.43 8.15
CA PRO A 364 19.19 29.59 8.14
C PRO A 364 20.50 29.19 7.45
N ALA A 365 20.99 30.06 6.55
CA ALA A 365 22.30 29.95 5.95
C ALA A 365 23.38 29.90 7.05
N GLN A 366 23.81 28.69 7.42
CA GLN A 366 24.98 28.48 8.26
C GLN A 366 26.04 27.69 7.48
N HIS A 367 27.23 28.28 7.49
CA HIS A 367 28.53 27.79 7.02
C HIS A 367 28.91 27.97 5.55
N VAL A 368 29.38 29.18 5.23
CA VAL A 368 30.74 29.34 4.69
C VAL A 368 31.47 30.41 5.51
N HIS A 369 32.06 29.99 6.63
CA HIS A 369 33.12 30.76 7.30
C HIS A 369 34.23 29.81 7.74
N THR A 370 35.46 30.25 7.46
CA THR A 370 36.79 29.70 7.79
C THR A 370 37.36 28.64 6.83
N GLN A 371 38.40 29.03 6.08
CA GLN A 371 39.77 28.84 6.57
C GLN A 371 40.74 29.81 5.87
N ASP A 372 41.26 30.73 6.67
CA ASP A 372 42.54 31.42 6.43
C ASP A 372 43.66 30.38 6.38
N GLY A 373 44.48 30.44 5.32
CA GLY A 373 45.74 29.71 5.24
C GLY A 373 46.87 30.50 5.91
N PRO A 374 47.80 29.86 6.64
CA PRO A 374 48.97 30.54 7.17
C PRO A 374 49.99 30.73 6.04
N SER A 375 50.28 31.99 5.67
CA SER A 375 51.42 32.31 4.80
C SER A 375 52.70 32.38 5.62
N ILE A 376 53.64 31.52 5.24
CA ILE A 376 55.00 31.41 5.77
C ILE A 376 55.86 32.57 5.23
N LEU A 377 56.70 33.10 6.12
CA LEU A 377 57.74 34.11 5.87
C LEU A 377 58.57 33.87 4.59
N ARG A 378 58.86 34.96 3.88
CA ARG A 378 60.24 35.28 3.50
C ARG A 378 60.48 36.78 3.38
#